data_AF-A0A3C0DSW1-F1
#
_entry.id   AF-A0A3C0DSW1-F1
#
_cell.length_a   1.000
_cell.length_b   1.000
_cell.length_c   1.000
_cell.angle_alpha   90.00
_cell.angle_beta   90.00
_cell.angle_gamma   90.00
#
_symmetry.space_group_name_H-M   'P 1'
#
loop_
_entity.id
_entity.type
_entity.pdbx_description
1 polymer ?
#
loop_
_entity_poly.entity_id
_entity_poly.type
_entity_poly.pdbx_seq_one_letter_code
_entity_poly.pdbx_strand_id
1 'polypeptide(L)'
;MDTNLIQRFSRREFVQRFGTAMAGVSLSGIFPGDKVFAAPASALADYTNPLTPRKAHFPTKAKACIYLYMYGGPSQMDLFDYKPELAKHHGKTIDIEMRRRTIRKEKILGPVREFKRRGQSGLWCSDAFSYLSQHMDKMAMIKSLYMDSFAHGSANIQMNSGRVLQGHPALGAWIAHGLGSANKNLPSFVVMLDPRGGPIPGAANWASGYMPAAYQGTVLRSSGNPILDLASRSVRTREMQGERIDAINTLNGLHIRSRKGYSELAA
;
A
#
# COMPACT_ATOMS: atom_id res chain seq x y z
N MET A 1 51.16 27.09 -16.26
CA MET A 1 50.19 26.74 -15.20
C MET A 1 50.26 27.83 -14.16
N ASP A 2 49.19 28.60 -14.04
CA ASP A 2 49.13 29.82 -13.23
C ASP A 2 48.89 29.45 -11.76
N THR A 3 49.90 29.60 -10.90
CA THR A 3 49.90 29.18 -9.48
C THR A 3 49.13 30.14 -8.56
N ASN A 4 48.43 31.14 -9.11
CA ASN A 4 47.76 32.20 -8.35
C ASN A 4 46.28 31.97 -8.02
N LEU A 5 45.71 30.80 -8.31
CA LEU A 5 44.30 30.51 -8.00
C LEU A 5 44.02 30.33 -6.50
N ILE A 6 45.04 30.02 -5.68
CA ILE A 6 44.88 29.72 -4.25
C ILE A 6 44.93 30.99 -3.37
N GLN A 7 45.44 32.13 -3.87
CA GLN A 7 45.56 33.38 -3.09
C GLN A 7 44.34 34.32 -3.16
N ARG A 8 43.29 33.99 -3.92
CA ARG A 8 42.16 34.93 -4.15
C ARG A 8 41.03 34.89 -3.12
N PHE A 9 41.06 33.98 -2.14
CA PHE A 9 40.00 33.88 -1.14
C PHE A 9 40.55 33.93 0.26
N SER A 10 40.10 34.90 1.06
CA SER A 10 40.37 34.88 2.49
C SER A 10 39.65 33.69 3.15
N ARG A 11 40.20 33.14 4.24
CA ARG A 11 39.55 32.06 5.01
C ARG A 11 38.11 32.42 5.40
N ARG A 12 37.85 33.71 5.69
CA ARG A 12 36.53 34.25 6.00
C ARG A 12 35.57 34.15 4.80
N GLU A 13 36.05 34.51 3.62
CA GLU A 13 35.26 34.48 2.39
C GLU A 13 34.94 33.04 1.96
N PHE A 14 35.89 32.12 2.14
CA PHE A 14 35.65 30.70 1.92
C PHE A 14 34.54 30.17 2.84
N VAL A 15 34.61 30.45 4.15
CA VAL A 15 33.58 30.01 5.12
C VAL A 15 32.23 30.64 4.84
N GLN A 16 32.18 31.93 4.46
CA GLN A 16 30.93 32.60 4.09
C GLN A 16 30.31 31.98 2.84
N ARG A 17 31.08 31.76 1.77
CA ARG A 17 30.58 31.16 0.53
C ARG A 17 30.14 29.71 0.74
N PHE A 18 30.92 28.93 1.49
CA PHE A 18 30.55 27.56 1.84
C PHE A 18 29.27 27.51 2.69
N GLY A 19 29.15 28.39 3.70
CA GLY A 19 27.95 28.50 4.52
C GLY A 19 26.71 28.86 3.71
N THR A 20 26.82 29.84 2.81
CA THR A 20 25.72 30.25 1.91
C THR A 20 25.36 29.14 0.91
N ALA A 21 26.34 28.44 0.35
CA ALA A 21 26.10 27.30 -0.54
C ALA A 21 25.38 26.15 0.20
N MET A 22 25.84 25.81 1.40
CA MET A 22 25.21 24.78 2.23
C MET A 22 23.80 25.17 2.70
N ALA A 23 23.58 26.46 3.00
CA ALA A 23 22.25 26.99 3.27
C ALA A 23 21.34 26.85 2.04
N GLY A 24 21.84 27.18 0.84
CA GLY A 24 21.10 26.98 -0.42
C GLY A 24 20.71 25.52 -0.66
N VAL A 25 21.64 24.58 -0.46
CA VAL A 25 21.37 23.14 -0.55
C VAL A 25 20.34 22.70 0.50
N SER A 26 20.47 23.19 1.73
CA SER A 26 19.51 22.88 2.81
C SER A 26 18.12 23.44 2.51
N LEU A 27 18.01 24.66 2.00
CA LEU A 27 16.74 25.24 1.56
C LEU A 27 16.12 24.45 0.42
N SER A 28 16.92 23.93 -0.53
CA SER A 28 16.41 23.07 -1.62
C SER A 28 15.85 21.72 -1.12
N GLY A 29 16.29 21.26 0.05
CA GLY A 29 15.75 20.06 0.71
C GLY A 29 14.53 20.34 1.59
N ILE A 30 14.42 21.56 2.15
CA ILE A 30 13.32 21.97 3.04
C ILE A 30 12.10 22.46 2.23
N PHE A 31 12.34 23.20 1.15
CA PHE A 31 11.29 23.66 0.25
C PHE A 31 11.11 22.65 -0.89
N PRO A 32 9.86 22.31 -1.27
CA PRO A 32 9.62 21.58 -2.50
C PRO A 32 10.34 22.29 -3.66
N GLY A 33 11.15 21.58 -4.45
CA GLY A 33 11.92 22.16 -5.57
C GLY A 33 11.05 22.97 -6.54
N ASP A 34 9.77 22.62 -6.65
CA ASP A 34 8.74 23.33 -7.42
C ASP A 34 8.48 24.77 -6.95
N LYS A 35 8.96 25.19 -5.77
CA LYS A 35 8.76 26.56 -5.24
C LYS A 35 10.01 27.44 -5.33
N VAL A 36 11.18 26.87 -5.57
CA VAL A 36 12.47 27.62 -5.56
C VAL A 36 12.93 27.95 -6.99
N PHE A 37 12.58 27.10 -7.98
CA PHE A 37 13.04 27.26 -9.36
C PHE A 37 11.93 27.23 -10.43
N ALA A 38 10.65 27.19 -10.04
CA ALA A 38 9.58 27.19 -11.02
C ALA A 38 9.37 28.59 -11.62
N ALA A 39 9.63 28.72 -12.91
CA ALA A 39 8.98 29.72 -13.75
C ALA A 39 7.45 29.63 -13.57
N PRO A 40 6.69 30.73 -13.71
CA PRO A 40 5.26 30.73 -13.43
C PRO A 40 4.52 29.89 -14.47
N ALA A 41 4.28 28.61 -14.15
CA ALA A 41 3.41 27.74 -14.93
C ALA A 41 1.95 28.08 -14.65
N SER A 42 1.48 29.19 -15.24
CA SER A 42 0.12 29.71 -15.13
C SER A 42 -0.98 28.78 -15.71
N ALA A 43 -0.61 27.61 -16.25
CA ALA A 43 -1.55 26.60 -16.75
C ALA A 43 -1.90 25.49 -15.74
N LEU A 44 -1.21 25.43 -14.58
CA LEU A 44 -1.44 24.46 -13.51
C LEU A 44 -1.99 25.09 -12.22
N ALA A 45 -2.44 26.35 -12.27
CA ALA A 45 -2.87 27.10 -11.08
C ALA A 45 -3.97 26.40 -10.27
N ASP A 46 -4.78 25.55 -10.91
CA ASP A 46 -5.87 24.80 -10.26
C ASP A 46 -5.55 23.31 -10.03
N TYR A 47 -4.31 22.86 -10.29
CA TYR A 47 -3.91 21.47 -10.02
C TYR A 47 -3.64 21.27 -8.52
N THR A 48 -4.63 20.79 -7.80
CA THR A 48 -4.42 20.26 -6.45
C THR A 48 -3.97 18.82 -6.52
N ASN A 49 -2.71 18.55 -6.13
CA ASN A 49 -2.21 17.18 -6.02
C ASN A 49 -3.09 16.38 -5.03
N PRO A 50 -3.84 15.36 -5.48
CA PRO A 50 -4.77 14.60 -4.63
C PRO A 50 -4.06 13.89 -3.48
N LEU A 51 -2.77 13.57 -3.64
CA LEU A 51 -1.92 12.90 -2.66
C LEU A 51 -1.20 13.85 -1.70
N THR A 52 -1.54 15.14 -1.68
CA THR A 52 -0.99 16.08 -0.69
C THR A 52 -1.26 15.54 0.72
N PRO A 53 -0.23 15.41 1.60
CA PRO A 53 -0.40 14.91 2.96
C PRO A 53 -1.47 15.67 3.73
N ARG A 54 -2.33 14.95 4.44
CA ARG A 54 -3.41 15.52 5.26
C ARG A 54 -3.23 15.12 6.72
N LYS A 55 -3.68 16.00 7.63
CA LYS A 55 -3.72 15.66 9.06
C LYS A 55 -4.77 14.58 9.30
N ALA A 56 -4.46 13.63 10.16
CA ALA A 56 -5.44 12.65 10.61
C ALA A 56 -6.63 13.35 11.26
N HIS A 57 -7.83 12.81 11.05
CA HIS A 57 -9.07 13.35 11.63
C HIS A 57 -9.07 13.28 13.16
N PHE A 58 -8.34 12.32 13.74
CA PHE A 58 -8.23 12.12 15.18
C PHE A 58 -6.77 12.21 15.62
N PRO A 59 -6.50 12.62 16.87
CA PRO A 59 -5.15 12.53 17.43
C PRO A 59 -4.74 11.06 17.53
N THR A 60 -3.69 10.66 16.83
CA THR A 60 -3.17 9.30 16.83
C THR A 60 -1.78 9.23 17.45
N LYS A 61 -1.51 8.16 18.20
CA LYS A 61 -0.15 7.82 18.65
C LYS A 61 0.60 6.97 17.62
N ALA A 62 -0.12 6.14 16.87
CA ALA A 62 0.45 5.29 15.83
C ALA A 62 0.81 6.13 14.59
N LYS A 63 2.03 5.94 14.10
CA LYS A 63 2.57 6.63 12.91
C LYS A 63 2.67 5.74 11.67
N ALA A 64 2.70 4.43 11.87
CA ALA A 64 2.82 3.44 10.82
C ALA A 64 2.01 2.18 11.19
N CYS A 65 1.49 1.49 10.18
CA CYS A 65 0.79 0.22 10.31
C CYS A 65 1.33 -0.74 9.25
N ILE A 66 1.64 -1.97 9.65
CA ILE A 66 1.97 -3.04 8.73
C ILE A 66 0.75 -3.96 8.65
N TYR A 67 0.07 -3.94 7.50
CA TYR A 67 -1.07 -4.80 7.23
C TYR A 67 -0.62 -6.02 6.44
N LEU A 68 -0.86 -7.20 6.99
CA LEU A 68 -0.47 -8.47 6.40
C LEU A 68 -1.71 -9.33 6.15
N TYR A 69 -2.05 -9.54 4.88
CA TYR A 69 -3.14 -10.43 4.48
C TYR A 69 -2.58 -11.78 3.99
N MET A 70 -2.80 -12.82 4.78
CA MET A 70 -2.28 -14.18 4.53
C MET A 70 -3.21 -14.95 3.59
N TYR A 71 -3.18 -14.64 2.29
CA TYR A 71 -3.90 -15.41 1.28
C TYR A 71 -3.38 -16.87 1.25
N GLY A 72 -4.27 -17.83 1.48
CA GLY A 72 -3.90 -19.25 1.60
C GLY A 72 -3.16 -19.58 2.91
N GLY A 73 -3.25 -18.70 3.92
CA GLY A 73 -2.65 -18.91 5.23
C GLY A 73 -3.28 -20.07 6.01
N PRO A 74 -2.68 -20.46 7.15
CA PRO A 74 -3.19 -21.53 7.99
C PRO A 74 -4.57 -21.21 8.57
N SER A 75 -5.36 -22.25 8.81
CA SER A 75 -6.69 -22.16 9.43
C SER A 75 -6.62 -21.46 10.79
N GLN A 76 -7.56 -20.54 11.07
CA GLN A 76 -7.61 -19.86 12.36
C GLN A 76 -7.77 -20.83 13.55
N MET A 77 -8.42 -21.98 13.30
CA MET A 77 -8.67 -23.02 14.29
C MET A 77 -7.40 -23.80 14.67
N ASP A 78 -6.33 -23.63 13.89
CA ASP A 78 -5.00 -24.21 14.15
C ASP A 78 -4.00 -23.15 14.63
N LEU A 79 -4.40 -21.87 14.75
CA LEU A 79 -3.52 -20.77 15.15
C LEU A 79 -3.92 -20.13 16.49
N PHE A 80 -5.08 -19.48 16.55
CA PHE A 80 -5.48 -18.64 17.69
C PHE A 80 -6.91 -18.89 18.19
N ASP A 81 -7.67 -19.73 17.48
CA ASP A 81 -9.07 -19.96 17.79
C ASP A 81 -9.35 -21.41 18.15
N TYR A 82 -8.91 -21.80 19.35
CA TYR A 82 -9.16 -23.15 19.86
C TYR A 82 -10.66 -23.45 19.95
N LYS A 83 -11.10 -24.50 19.25
CA LYS A 83 -12.47 -25.02 19.25
C LYS A 83 -12.52 -26.40 19.92
N PRO A 84 -12.80 -26.51 21.23
CA PRO A 84 -12.79 -27.79 21.95
C PRO A 84 -13.84 -28.78 21.40
N GLU A 85 -15.02 -28.30 20.99
CA GLU A 85 -16.03 -29.16 20.36
C GLU A 85 -15.53 -29.75 19.03
N LEU A 86 -14.77 -28.98 18.25
CA LEU A 86 -14.19 -29.50 17.00
C LEU A 86 -13.20 -30.65 17.28
N ALA A 87 -12.43 -30.56 18.37
CA ALA A 87 -11.54 -31.63 18.81
C ALA A 87 -12.33 -32.88 19.25
N LYS A 88 -13.37 -32.70 20.07
CA LYS A 88 -14.24 -33.79 20.56
C LYS A 88 -14.96 -34.54 19.44
N HIS A 89 -15.28 -33.84 18.35
CA HIS A 89 -16.00 -34.38 17.21
C HIS A 89 -15.08 -34.76 16.03
N HIS A 90 -13.75 -34.70 16.21
CA HIS A 90 -12.78 -35.07 15.17
C HIS A 90 -13.08 -36.46 14.61
N GLY A 91 -13.03 -36.59 13.28
CA GLY A 91 -13.25 -37.84 12.55
C GLY A 91 -14.72 -38.23 12.36
N LYS A 92 -15.67 -37.57 13.03
CA LYS A 92 -17.11 -37.81 12.83
C LYS A 92 -17.56 -37.23 11.50
N THR A 93 -18.44 -37.94 10.80
CA THR A 93 -19.07 -37.47 9.58
C THR A 93 -20.31 -36.65 9.91
N ILE A 94 -20.45 -35.50 9.28
CA ILE A 94 -21.62 -34.63 9.38
C ILE A 94 -22.12 -34.22 8.01
N ASP A 95 -23.41 -33.88 7.95
CA ASP A 95 -24.03 -33.29 6.77
C ASP A 95 -23.78 -31.78 6.79
N ILE A 96 -22.98 -31.28 5.83
CA ILE A 96 -22.69 -29.86 5.63
C ILE A 96 -23.38 -29.37 4.37
N GLU A 97 -24.08 -28.25 4.47
CA GLU A 97 -24.51 -27.49 3.30
C GLU A 97 -23.32 -26.69 2.75
N MET A 98 -22.83 -27.06 1.56
CA MET A 98 -21.72 -26.35 0.92
C MET A 98 -22.18 -25.18 0.04
N ARG A 99 -23.23 -25.40 -0.78
CA ARG A 99 -23.70 -24.41 -1.75
C ARG A 99 -25.16 -24.62 -2.08
N ARG A 100 -26.01 -23.60 -1.82
CA ARG A 100 -27.41 -23.53 -2.26
C ARG A 100 -28.18 -24.84 -2.00
N ARG A 101 -28.24 -25.28 -0.74
CA ARG A 101 -28.92 -26.51 -0.27
C ARG A 101 -28.30 -27.83 -0.72
N THR A 102 -27.10 -27.81 -1.31
CA THR A 102 -26.36 -29.04 -1.58
C THR A 102 -25.72 -29.53 -0.29
N ILE A 103 -26.27 -30.61 0.27
CA ILE A 103 -25.76 -31.27 1.46
C ILE A 103 -24.73 -32.33 1.05
N ARG A 104 -23.56 -32.32 1.69
CA ARG A 104 -22.53 -33.36 1.55
C ARG A 104 -22.12 -33.90 2.90
N LYS A 105 -21.80 -35.19 2.92
CA LYS A 105 -21.19 -35.86 4.06
C LYS A 105 -19.70 -35.56 4.09
N GLU A 106 -19.27 -34.80 5.08
CA GLU A 106 -17.87 -34.43 5.27
C GLU A 106 -17.41 -34.85 6.67
N LYS A 107 -16.10 -35.11 6.82
CA LYS A 107 -15.50 -35.44 8.12
C LYS A 107 -15.06 -34.18 8.83
N ILE A 108 -15.40 -34.07 10.11
CA ILE A 108 -14.89 -33.00 10.96
C ILE A 108 -13.39 -33.20 11.19
N LEU A 109 -12.61 -32.17 10.87
CA LEU A 109 -11.21 -32.08 11.23
C LEU A 109 -11.06 -31.21 12.49
N GLY A 110 -10.83 -31.86 13.64
CA GLY A 110 -10.38 -31.19 14.85
C GLY A 110 -9.02 -30.50 14.69
N PRO A 111 -8.66 -29.56 15.58
CA PRO A 111 -7.37 -28.87 15.51
C PRO A 111 -6.21 -29.86 15.48
N VAL A 112 -5.25 -29.65 14.56
CA VAL A 112 -4.08 -30.54 14.40
C VAL A 112 -2.87 -30.07 15.21
N ARG A 113 -3.04 -29.00 15.99
CA ARG A 113 -2.01 -28.33 16.78
C ARG A 113 -2.35 -28.36 18.26
N GLU A 114 -1.32 -28.28 19.10
CA GLU A 114 -1.49 -28.15 20.54
C GLU A 114 -1.78 -26.70 20.91
N PHE A 115 -2.77 -26.49 21.78
CA PHE A 115 -3.17 -25.16 22.24
C PHE A 115 -2.87 -24.96 23.72
N LYS A 116 -2.38 -23.77 24.05
CA LYS A 116 -2.16 -23.34 25.44
C LYS A 116 -2.69 -21.92 25.62
N ARG A 117 -3.27 -21.62 26.78
CA ARG A 117 -3.56 -20.23 27.18
C ARG A 117 -2.24 -19.54 27.50
N ARG A 118 -2.08 -18.29 27.05
CA ARG A 118 -0.83 -17.53 27.16
C ARG A 118 -1.04 -16.25 27.94
N GLY A 119 -0.03 -15.91 28.74
CA GLY A 119 0.02 -14.65 29.47
C GLY A 119 -1.14 -14.45 30.45
N GLN A 120 -1.34 -13.19 30.84
CA GLN A 120 -2.44 -12.76 31.71
C GLN A 120 -3.76 -12.63 30.97
N SER A 121 -3.72 -12.35 29.67
CA SER A 121 -4.90 -12.27 28.79
C SER A 121 -5.64 -13.61 28.69
N GLY A 122 -4.94 -14.73 28.91
CA GLY A 122 -5.50 -16.07 28.80
C GLY A 122 -5.90 -16.44 27.38
N LEU A 123 -5.44 -15.69 26.37
CA LEU A 123 -5.73 -15.96 24.96
C LEU A 123 -5.12 -17.31 24.55
N TRP A 124 -5.87 -18.05 23.74
CA TRP A 124 -5.40 -19.31 23.15
C TRP A 124 -4.43 -19.03 22.01
N CYS A 125 -3.30 -19.72 22.01
CA CYS A 125 -2.36 -19.74 20.89
C CYS A 125 -1.82 -21.16 20.72
N SER A 126 -1.74 -21.62 19.48
CA SER A 126 -1.16 -22.91 19.17
C SER A 126 0.37 -22.90 19.26
N ASP A 127 0.96 -24.09 19.24
CA ASP A 127 2.40 -24.32 19.15
C ASP A 127 3.01 -23.90 17.80
N ALA A 128 2.20 -23.57 16.79
CA ALA A 128 2.66 -23.10 15.48
C ALA A 128 3.46 -21.78 15.56
N PHE A 129 3.23 -20.96 16.59
CA PHE A 129 3.94 -19.69 16.79
C PHE A 129 4.58 -19.60 18.18
N SER A 130 5.57 -20.44 18.45
CA SER A 130 6.27 -20.51 19.74
C SER A 130 6.77 -19.14 20.23
N TYR A 131 7.36 -18.32 19.36
CA TYR A 131 7.85 -16.98 19.71
C TYR A 131 6.72 -15.96 19.87
N LEU A 132 5.76 -15.93 18.93
CA LEU A 132 4.63 -14.99 18.98
C LEU A 132 3.78 -15.21 20.24
N SER A 133 3.63 -16.47 20.66
CA SER A 133 2.84 -16.86 21.83
C SER A 133 3.33 -16.24 23.14
N GLN A 134 4.60 -15.79 23.20
CA GLN A 134 5.18 -15.09 24.36
C GLN A 134 4.70 -13.63 24.48
N HIS A 135 4.02 -13.11 23.46
CA HIS A 135 3.60 -11.72 23.36
C HIS A 135 2.08 -11.55 23.28
N MET A 136 1.30 -12.60 23.59
CA MET A 136 -0.17 -12.56 23.47
C MET A 136 -0.81 -11.43 24.29
N ASP A 137 -0.25 -11.05 25.43
CA ASP A 137 -0.75 -9.93 26.25
C ASP A 137 -0.59 -8.56 25.59
N LYS A 138 0.21 -8.46 24.53
CA LYS A 138 0.41 -7.25 23.73
C LYS A 138 -0.45 -7.24 22.46
N MET A 139 -1.30 -8.24 22.29
CA MET A 139 -2.11 -8.43 21.08
C MET A 139 -3.60 -8.27 21.39
N ALA A 140 -4.30 -7.70 20.42
CA ALA A 140 -5.76 -7.71 20.40
C ALA A 140 -6.22 -8.68 19.31
N MET A 141 -7.06 -9.64 19.70
CA MET A 141 -7.61 -10.64 18.78
C MET A 141 -9.06 -10.29 18.45
N ILE A 142 -9.34 -10.03 17.18
CA ILE A 142 -10.70 -9.76 16.70
C ILE A 142 -11.28 -11.04 16.10
N LYS A 143 -12.19 -11.69 16.83
CA LYS A 143 -12.84 -12.95 16.43
C LYS A 143 -14.24 -12.77 15.84
N SER A 144 -14.71 -11.53 15.76
CA SER A 144 -16.04 -11.17 15.25
C SER A 144 -16.08 -10.96 13.73
N LEU A 145 -14.96 -11.17 13.03
CA LEU A 145 -14.91 -11.02 11.58
C LEU A 145 -15.60 -12.22 10.92
N TYR A 146 -16.50 -11.93 9.99
CA TYR A 146 -17.15 -12.92 9.13
C TYR A 146 -17.15 -12.41 7.69
N MET A 147 -17.50 -13.30 6.76
CA MET A 147 -17.53 -13.02 5.32
C MET A 147 -18.89 -13.44 4.77
N ASP A 148 -19.41 -12.69 3.80
CA ASP A 148 -20.71 -13.00 3.19
C ASP A 148 -20.59 -14.01 2.04
N SER A 149 -19.38 -14.16 1.48
CA SER A 149 -19.14 -15.07 0.37
C SER A 149 -18.31 -16.29 0.76
N PHE A 150 -18.80 -17.46 0.35
CA PHE A 150 -18.07 -18.72 0.41
C PHE A 150 -16.98 -18.83 -0.67
N ALA A 151 -17.07 -18.03 -1.74
CA ALA A 151 -16.16 -18.13 -2.88
C ALA A 151 -14.89 -17.30 -2.65
N HIS A 152 -13.73 -17.95 -2.77
CA HIS A 152 -12.41 -17.36 -2.51
C HIS A 152 -12.20 -16.01 -3.19
N GLY A 153 -12.56 -15.87 -4.47
CA GLY A 153 -12.35 -14.63 -5.20
C GLY A 153 -13.09 -13.43 -4.58
N SER A 154 -14.40 -13.56 -4.42
CA SER A 154 -15.22 -12.50 -3.83
C SER A 154 -14.95 -12.26 -2.34
N ALA A 155 -14.55 -13.29 -1.59
CA ALA A 155 -14.12 -13.13 -0.20
C ALA A 155 -12.84 -12.30 -0.09
N ASN A 156 -11.86 -12.51 -0.99
CA ASN A 156 -10.65 -11.69 -1.04
C ASN A 156 -10.98 -10.20 -1.30
N ILE A 157 -11.91 -9.93 -2.22
CA ILE A 157 -12.36 -8.56 -2.52
C ILE A 157 -13.04 -7.95 -1.29
N GLN A 158 -13.89 -8.70 -0.60
CA GLN A 158 -14.58 -8.23 0.59
C GLN A 158 -13.63 -7.96 1.75
N MET A 159 -12.57 -8.74 1.93
CA MET A 159 -11.54 -8.44 2.94
C MET A 159 -10.87 -7.09 2.67
N ASN A 160 -10.56 -6.80 1.40
CA ASN A 160 -9.80 -5.60 1.05
C ASN A 160 -10.67 -4.35 0.86
N SER A 161 -11.94 -4.49 0.46
CA SER A 161 -12.83 -3.37 0.11
C SER A 161 -14.10 -3.29 0.97
N GLY A 162 -14.35 -4.28 1.84
CA GLY A 162 -15.58 -4.39 2.62
C GLY A 162 -16.82 -4.76 1.80
N ARG A 163 -16.67 -5.17 0.54
CA ARG A 163 -17.77 -5.55 -0.36
C ARG A 163 -17.45 -6.82 -1.16
N VAL A 164 -18.46 -7.65 -1.39
CA VAL A 164 -18.33 -8.88 -2.21
C VAL A 164 -18.13 -8.55 -3.70
N LEU A 165 -18.69 -7.43 -4.15
CA LEU A 165 -18.63 -6.97 -5.54
C LEU A 165 -17.42 -6.07 -5.79
N GLN A 166 -16.80 -6.24 -6.96
CA GLN A 166 -15.70 -5.41 -7.44
C GLN A 166 -16.14 -3.95 -7.67
N GLY A 167 -15.16 -3.05 -7.81
CA GLY A 167 -15.40 -1.63 -8.09
C GLY A 167 -15.46 -0.73 -6.85
N HIS A 168 -15.30 -1.30 -5.65
CA HIS A 168 -15.20 -0.52 -4.42
C HIS A 168 -13.73 -0.23 -4.07
N PRO A 169 -13.44 0.95 -3.49
CA PRO A 169 -12.08 1.31 -3.09
C PRO A 169 -11.55 0.35 -2.01
N ALA A 170 -10.35 -0.16 -2.23
CA ALA A 170 -9.65 -0.99 -1.24
C ALA A 170 -9.18 -0.16 -0.03
N LEU A 171 -8.83 -0.84 1.07
CA LEU A 171 -8.33 -0.22 2.30
C LEU A 171 -7.17 0.74 2.04
N GLY A 172 -6.21 0.35 1.19
CA GLY A 172 -5.07 1.22 0.83
C GLY A 172 -5.49 2.47 0.07
N ALA A 173 -6.50 2.40 -0.79
CA ALA A 173 -7.05 3.56 -1.50
C ALA A 173 -7.73 4.53 -0.52
N TRP A 174 -8.50 4.02 0.45
CA TRP A 174 -9.09 4.84 1.51
C TRP A 174 -8.03 5.55 2.36
N ILE A 175 -6.95 4.86 2.69
CA ILE A 175 -5.83 5.44 3.44
C ILE A 175 -5.15 6.54 2.62
N ALA A 176 -4.84 6.27 1.35
CA ALA A 176 -4.23 7.25 0.46
C ALA A 176 -5.13 8.47 0.23
N HIS A 177 -6.44 8.28 0.12
CA HIS A 177 -7.42 9.36 0.02
C HIS A 177 -7.51 10.20 1.30
N GLY A 178 -7.53 9.53 2.46
CA GLY A 178 -7.69 10.19 3.76
C GLY A 178 -6.45 10.93 4.23
N LEU A 179 -5.26 10.36 4.01
CA LEU A 179 -4.00 10.85 4.57
C LEU A 179 -3.03 11.43 3.52
N GLY A 180 -3.28 11.20 2.23
CA GLY A 180 -2.34 11.52 1.16
C GLY A 180 -1.12 10.59 1.16
N SER A 181 -0.04 11.03 0.54
CA SER A 181 1.24 10.32 0.53
C SER A 181 2.27 11.04 1.37
N ALA A 182 2.93 10.33 2.30
CA ALA A 182 4.11 10.84 2.98
C ALA A 182 5.37 10.84 2.09
N ASN A 183 5.29 10.25 0.88
CA ASN A 183 6.40 10.10 -0.05
C ASN A 183 6.05 10.72 -1.41
N LYS A 184 6.96 11.53 -1.97
CA LYS A 184 6.80 12.14 -3.30
C LYS A 184 7.29 11.26 -4.44
N ASN A 185 8.16 10.30 -4.13
CA ASN A 185 8.90 9.48 -5.09
C ASN A 185 8.35 8.05 -5.20
N LEU A 186 7.41 7.67 -4.34
CA LEU A 186 6.73 6.37 -4.38
C LEU A 186 5.21 6.54 -4.42
N PRO A 187 4.49 5.60 -5.05
CA PRO A 187 3.03 5.55 -4.95
C PRO A 187 2.56 5.56 -3.50
N SER A 188 1.43 6.21 -3.24
CA SER A 188 0.80 6.28 -1.92
C SER A 188 0.30 4.91 -1.44
N PHE A 189 -0.08 4.04 -2.38
CA PHE A 189 -0.56 2.69 -2.13
C PHE A 189 0.26 1.68 -2.94
N VAL A 190 1.18 1.00 -2.26
CA VAL A 190 2.04 -0.03 -2.82
C VAL A 190 1.53 -1.42 -2.42
N VAL A 191 1.47 -2.32 -3.39
CA VAL A 191 1.05 -3.71 -3.21
C VAL A 191 2.26 -4.61 -3.44
N MET A 192 2.63 -5.37 -2.43
CA MET A 192 3.70 -6.37 -2.51
C MET A 192 3.08 -7.76 -2.48
N LEU A 193 3.42 -8.58 -3.46
CA LEU A 193 2.92 -9.95 -3.58
C LEU A 193 3.99 -10.96 -3.15
N ASP A 194 3.53 -12.12 -2.67
CA ASP A 194 4.41 -13.27 -2.49
C ASP A 194 4.97 -13.72 -3.86
N PRO A 195 6.24 -14.18 -3.95
CA PRO A 195 6.81 -14.71 -5.18
C PRO A 195 6.00 -15.82 -5.86
N ARG A 196 5.20 -16.58 -5.10
CA ARG A 196 4.34 -17.65 -5.59
C ARG A 196 3.04 -17.15 -6.23
N GLY A 197 2.70 -15.88 -6.03
CA GLY A 197 1.54 -15.23 -6.64
C GLY A 197 0.69 -14.41 -5.68
N GLY A 198 -0.28 -13.70 -6.27
CA GLY A 198 -1.25 -12.90 -5.54
C GLY A 198 -2.63 -13.58 -5.39
N PRO A 199 -3.57 -12.93 -4.69
CA PRO A 199 -4.93 -13.42 -4.57
C PRO A 199 -5.65 -13.51 -5.93
N ILE A 200 -6.54 -14.50 -6.07
CA ILE A 200 -7.23 -14.85 -7.34
C ILE A 200 -7.82 -13.67 -8.12
N PRO A 201 -8.50 -12.68 -7.48
CA PRO A 201 -9.07 -11.55 -8.23
C PRO A 201 -8.05 -10.56 -8.81
N GLY A 202 -6.75 -10.74 -8.53
CA GLY A 202 -5.70 -9.87 -9.04
C GLY A 202 -5.91 -8.40 -8.65
N ALA A 203 -5.83 -7.52 -9.66
CA ALA A 203 -5.90 -6.07 -9.49
C ALA A 203 -7.14 -5.55 -8.74
N ALA A 204 -8.26 -6.27 -8.83
CA ALA A 204 -9.50 -5.90 -8.16
C ALA A 204 -9.38 -5.85 -6.62
N ASN A 205 -8.40 -6.53 -6.01
CA ASN A 205 -8.19 -6.50 -4.56
C ASN A 205 -7.63 -5.17 -4.06
N TRP A 206 -7.03 -4.36 -4.92
CA TRP A 206 -6.37 -3.10 -4.56
C TRP A 206 -6.81 -1.96 -5.48
N ALA A 207 -8.04 -2.01 -5.96
CA ALA A 207 -8.63 -0.98 -6.81
C ALA A 207 -8.87 0.33 -6.04
N SER A 208 -8.72 1.47 -6.74
CA SER A 208 -9.27 2.75 -6.25
C SER A 208 -10.81 2.79 -6.32
N GLY A 209 -11.42 1.85 -7.03
CA GLY A 209 -12.86 1.78 -7.21
C GLY A 209 -13.37 2.99 -7.98
N TYR A 210 -14.35 3.68 -7.41
CA TYR A 210 -14.89 4.94 -7.93
C TYR A 210 -14.07 6.19 -7.55
N MET A 211 -12.94 6.03 -6.84
CA MET A 211 -12.03 7.14 -6.56
C MET A 211 -11.06 7.38 -7.73
N PRO A 212 -10.51 8.60 -7.83
CA PRO A 212 -9.49 8.93 -8.82
C PRO A 212 -8.35 7.92 -8.90
N ALA A 213 -7.85 7.73 -10.13
CA ALA A 213 -6.75 6.78 -10.41
C ALA A 213 -5.48 7.04 -9.56
N ALA A 214 -5.28 8.26 -9.06
CA ALA A 214 -4.19 8.60 -8.14
C ALA A 214 -4.15 7.75 -6.85
N TYR A 215 -5.25 7.10 -6.46
CA TYR A 215 -5.34 6.23 -5.28
C TYR A 215 -5.26 4.73 -5.62
N GLN A 216 -5.02 4.38 -6.89
CA GLN A 216 -4.92 3.00 -7.35
C GLN A 216 -3.69 2.30 -6.75
N GLY A 217 -3.88 1.09 -6.24
CA GLY A 217 -2.78 0.27 -5.75
C GLY A 217 -1.81 -0.09 -6.86
N THR A 218 -0.53 0.21 -6.65
CA THR A 218 0.57 -0.11 -7.57
C THR A 218 1.27 -1.38 -7.13
N VAL A 219 1.22 -2.43 -7.96
CA VAL A 219 1.87 -3.70 -7.67
C VAL A 219 3.36 -3.60 -7.93
N LEU A 220 4.16 -3.92 -6.92
CA LEU A 220 5.60 -4.12 -7.06
C LEU A 220 5.92 -5.62 -7.09
N ARG A 221 6.71 -6.01 -8.08
CA ARG A 221 7.17 -7.39 -8.24
C ARG A 221 8.21 -7.73 -7.16
N SER A 222 8.16 -8.95 -6.66
CA SER A 222 9.05 -9.45 -5.61
C SER A 222 10.46 -9.77 -6.10
N SER A 223 10.67 -9.88 -7.43
CA SER A 223 11.97 -10.11 -8.04
C SER A 223 12.11 -9.45 -9.42
N GLY A 224 13.35 -9.16 -9.81
CA GLY A 224 13.67 -8.47 -11.05
C GLY A 224 13.20 -7.01 -11.05
N ASN A 225 12.71 -6.52 -12.20
CA ASN A 225 12.18 -5.17 -12.31
C ASN A 225 10.90 -5.02 -11.47
N PRO A 226 10.86 -4.09 -10.49
CA PRO A 226 9.73 -3.94 -9.57
C PRO A 226 8.48 -3.43 -10.28
N ILE A 227 8.66 -2.56 -11.27
CA ILE A 227 7.63 -2.11 -12.21
C ILE A 227 8.05 -2.60 -13.60
N LEU A 228 7.12 -3.22 -14.33
CA LEU A 228 7.38 -3.66 -15.70
C LEU A 228 7.68 -2.45 -16.58
N ASP A 229 8.63 -2.63 -17.50
CA ASP A 229 8.99 -1.63 -18.51
C ASP A 229 9.48 -0.27 -17.95
N LEU A 230 9.93 -0.26 -16.68
CA LEU A 230 10.53 0.93 -16.07
C LEU A 230 11.84 1.34 -16.75
N ALA A 231 12.64 0.35 -17.18
CA ALA A 231 13.86 0.60 -17.95
C ALA A 231 13.51 0.89 -19.41
N SER A 232 14.07 1.97 -19.97
CA SER A 232 13.98 2.23 -21.41
C SER A 232 14.58 1.06 -22.17
N ARG A 233 13.75 0.30 -22.89
CA ARG A 233 14.21 -0.77 -23.79
C ARG A 233 14.79 -0.24 -25.11
N SER A 234 14.94 1.08 -25.26
CA SER A 234 15.28 1.74 -26.52
C SER A 234 16.52 2.61 -26.38
N VAL A 235 17.24 2.82 -27.49
CA VAL A 235 18.38 3.73 -27.66
C VAL A 235 18.01 5.22 -27.42
N ARG A 236 16.79 5.50 -26.96
CA ARG A 236 16.31 6.86 -26.70
C ARG A 236 17.01 7.43 -25.49
N THR A 237 17.57 8.62 -25.67
CA THR A 237 18.18 9.37 -24.57
C THR A 237 17.09 9.89 -23.61
N ARG A 238 17.51 10.33 -22.43
CA ARG A 238 16.61 10.90 -21.42
C ARG A 238 15.91 12.15 -21.96
N GLU A 239 16.60 12.93 -22.78
CA GLU A 239 16.10 14.15 -23.43
C GLU A 239 14.93 13.82 -24.36
N MET A 240 15.08 12.80 -25.23
CA MET A 240 14.00 12.36 -26.13
C MET A 240 12.78 11.84 -25.37
N GLN A 241 12.97 11.20 -24.21
CA GLN A 241 11.87 10.81 -23.35
C GLN A 241 11.18 12.02 -22.72
N GLY A 242 11.95 13.01 -22.27
CA GLY A 242 11.45 14.30 -21.77
C GLY A 242 10.58 15.00 -22.79
N GLU A 243 11.07 15.20 -24.01
CA GLU A 243 10.30 15.85 -25.10
C GLU A 243 8.98 15.13 -25.39
N ARG A 244 8.99 13.79 -25.36
CA ARG A 244 7.77 12.99 -25.55
C ARG A 244 6.78 13.20 -24.39
N ILE A 245 7.26 13.20 -23.15
CA ILE A 245 6.44 13.44 -21.96
C ILE A 245 5.85 14.86 -22.03
N ASP A 246 6.64 15.85 -22.40
CA ASP A 246 6.21 17.25 -22.54
C ASP A 246 5.16 17.42 -23.64
N ALA A 247 5.31 16.74 -24.77
CA ALA A 247 4.31 16.72 -25.83
C ALA A 247 2.99 16.08 -25.35
N ILE A 248 3.05 14.95 -24.66
CA ILE A 248 1.87 14.28 -24.08
C ILE A 248 1.20 15.19 -23.05
N ASN A 249 1.96 15.82 -22.16
CA ASN A 249 1.45 16.74 -21.15
C ASN A 249 0.79 17.97 -21.78
N THR A 250 1.35 18.47 -22.90
CA THR A 250 0.75 19.57 -23.67
C THR A 250 -0.61 19.17 -24.24
N LEU A 251 -0.70 17.98 -24.85
CA LEU A 251 -1.95 17.43 -25.37
C LEU A 251 -2.98 17.19 -24.24
N ASN A 252 -2.54 16.62 -23.12
CA ASN A 252 -3.38 16.43 -21.93
C ASN A 252 -3.90 17.78 -21.40
N GLY A 253 -3.05 18.80 -21.32
CA GLY A 253 -3.46 20.15 -20.91
C GLY A 253 -4.48 20.80 -21.86
N LEU A 254 -4.36 20.58 -23.17
CA LEU A 254 -5.40 20.98 -24.14
C LEU A 254 -6.70 20.21 -23.92
N HIS A 255 -6.61 18.90 -23.68
CA HIS A 255 -7.74 18.02 -23.45
C HIS A 255 -8.52 18.38 -22.18
N ILE A 256 -7.84 18.63 -21.06
CA ILE A 256 -8.43 19.06 -19.78
C ILE A 256 -9.17 20.40 -19.94
N ARG A 257 -8.56 21.38 -20.63
CA ARG A 257 -9.18 22.70 -20.85
C ARG A 257 -10.52 22.62 -21.58
N SER A 258 -10.66 21.65 -22.48
CA SER A 258 -11.91 21.42 -23.24
C SER A 258 -13.02 20.72 -22.44
N ARG A 259 -12.72 20.14 -21.27
CA ARG A 259 -13.64 19.30 -20.48
C ARG A 259 -13.63 19.69 -19.00
N LYS A 260 -14.10 20.90 -18.68
CA LYS A 260 -14.28 21.35 -17.29
C LYS A 260 -15.22 20.39 -16.54
N GLY A 261 -14.76 19.86 -15.41
CA GLY A 261 -15.54 18.98 -14.51
C GLY A 261 -15.13 17.50 -14.48
N TYR A 262 -14.21 17.04 -15.35
CA TYR A 262 -13.75 15.65 -15.39
C TYR A 262 -12.42 15.49 -14.64
N SER A 263 -12.47 15.37 -13.30
CA SER A 263 -11.28 15.26 -12.43
C SER A 263 -10.40 14.05 -12.72
N GLU A 264 -10.96 12.98 -13.28
CA GLU A 264 -10.20 11.79 -13.71
C GLU A 264 -9.14 12.09 -14.78
N LEU A 265 -9.31 13.18 -15.54
CA LEU A 265 -8.35 13.59 -16.59
C LEU A 265 -7.11 14.29 -16.02
N ALA A 266 -7.11 14.63 -14.73
CA ALA A 266 -5.99 15.25 -14.04
C ALA A 266 -5.10 14.25 -13.28
N ALA A 267 -5.44 12.95 -13.31
CA ALA A 267 -4.71 11.89 -12.62
C ALA A 267 -3.44 11.45 -13.36
#